data_AF-A0A7W4Z105-F1
#
_entry.id   AF-A0A7W4Z105-F1
#
_cell.length_a   1.000
_cell.length_b   1.000
_cell.length_c   1.000
_cell.angle_alpha   90.00
_cell.angle_beta   90.00
_cell.angle_gamma   90.00
#
_symmetry.space_group_name_H-M   'P 1'
#
loop_
_entity.id
_entity.type
_entity.pdbx_description
1 polymer ?
#
loop_
_entity_poly.entity_id
_entity_poly.type
_entity_poly.pdbx_seq_one_letter_code
_entity_poly.pdbx_strand_id
1 'polypeptide(L)'
;MTLLVTLTVVDILLLIAGLAFYLYVVGTQLTRIAGNLGECGEIVRRIVANAEPILPELQHINRTGGVVAGALPLLYGMAEGIVAGATYEPAPADAARPPAVPASGRRRSRLHDSVGYEPVGG
;
A
#
# COMPACT_ATOMS: atom_id res chain seq x y z
N MET A 1 -67.81 -0.28 -52.12
CA MET A 1 -67.55 -1.30 -51.07
C MET A 1 -66.11 -1.83 -51.14
N THR A 2 -65.56 -2.12 -52.33
CA THR A 2 -64.18 -2.60 -52.50
C THR A 2 -63.10 -1.64 -51.97
N LEU A 3 -63.19 -0.34 -52.29
CA LEU A 3 -62.20 0.66 -51.86
C LEU A 3 -62.02 0.72 -50.33
N LEU A 4 -63.13 0.83 -49.57
CA LEU A 4 -63.08 0.89 -48.11
C LEU A 4 -62.48 -0.39 -47.53
N VAL A 5 -62.85 -1.56 -48.06
CA VAL A 5 -62.27 -2.84 -47.64
C VAL A 5 -60.76 -2.88 -47.91
N THR A 6 -60.31 -2.44 -49.10
CA THR A 6 -58.88 -2.38 -49.43
C THR A 6 -58.13 -1.45 -48.50
N LEU A 7 -58.65 -0.25 -48.22
CA LEU A 7 -58.02 0.71 -47.30
C LEU A 7 -57.95 0.17 -45.87
N THR A 8 -59.00 -0.46 -45.36
CA THR A 8 -58.99 -1.07 -44.02
C THR A 8 -57.99 -2.21 -43.91
N VAL A 9 -57.87 -3.07 -44.94
CA VAL A 9 -56.86 -4.14 -44.95
C VAL A 9 -55.45 -3.55 -44.94
N VAL A 10 -55.21 -2.51 -45.75
CA VAL A 10 -53.91 -1.80 -45.78
C VAL A 10 -53.58 -1.18 -44.42
N ASP A 11 -54.55 -0.54 -43.77
CA ASP A 11 -54.37 0.10 -42.46
C ASP A 11 -54.05 -0.93 -41.36
N ILE A 12 -54.73 -2.07 -41.35
CA ILE A 12 -54.43 -3.20 -40.45
C ILE A 12 -53.00 -3.70 -40.67
N LEU A 13 -52.59 -3.89 -41.92
CA LEU A 13 -51.23 -4.35 -42.23
C LEU A 13 -50.16 -3.34 -41.78
N LEU A 14 -50.42 -2.04 -41.98
CA LEU A 14 -49.56 -0.95 -41.48
C LEU A 14 -49.45 -0.97 -39.96
N LEU A 15 -50.56 -1.16 -39.25
CA LEU A 15 -50.58 -1.24 -37.79
C LEU A 15 -49.77 -2.44 -37.29
N ILE A 16 -49.97 -3.62 -37.89
CA ILE A 16 -49.21 -4.83 -37.57
C ILE A 16 -47.72 -4.62 -37.84
N ALA A 17 -47.37 -4.05 -39.00
CA ALA A 17 -45.98 -3.80 -39.37
C ALA A 17 -45.30 -2.80 -38.40
N GLY A 18 -46.00 -1.73 -38.04
CA GLY A 18 -45.52 -0.75 -37.06
C GLY A 18 -45.30 -1.36 -35.68
N LEU A 19 -46.25 -2.17 -35.21
CA LEU A 19 -46.14 -2.87 -33.92
C LEU A 19 -44.98 -3.87 -33.94
N ALA A 20 -44.85 -4.66 -35.00
CA ALA A 20 -43.76 -5.62 -35.15
C ALA A 20 -42.38 -4.92 -35.15
N PHE A 21 -42.27 -3.79 -35.87
CA PHE A 21 -41.04 -3.00 -35.88
C PHE A 21 -40.73 -2.42 -34.49
N TYR A 22 -41.73 -1.86 -33.80
CA TYR A 22 -41.56 -1.33 -32.45
C TYR A 22 -41.06 -2.41 -31.48
N LEU A 23 -41.71 -3.58 -31.47
CA LEU A 23 -41.32 -4.70 -30.61
C LEU A 23 -39.93 -5.24 -30.96
N TYR A 24 -39.57 -5.27 -32.25
CA TYR A 24 -38.21 -5.62 -32.67
C TYR A 24 -37.19 -4.65 -32.06
N VAL A 25 -37.41 -3.34 -32.19
CA VAL A 25 -36.51 -2.31 -31.66
C VAL A 25 -36.40 -2.40 -30.14
N VAL A 26 -37.53 -2.49 -29.41
CA VAL A 26 -37.52 -2.63 -27.95
C VAL A 26 -36.84 -3.93 -27.52
N GLY A 27 -37.13 -5.04 -28.19
CA GLY A 27 -36.50 -6.33 -27.95
C GLY A 27 -34.98 -6.25 -28.06
N THR A 28 -34.46 -5.65 -29.13
CA THR A 28 -33.00 -5.48 -29.29
C THR A 28 -32.38 -4.62 -28.19
N GLN A 29 -33.07 -3.57 -27.73
CA GLN A 29 -32.60 -2.72 -26.64
C GLN A 29 -32.56 -3.50 -25.32
N LEU A 30 -33.63 -4.25 -25.00
CA LEU A 30 -33.69 -5.09 -23.81
C LEU A 30 -32.60 -6.16 -23.81
N THR A 31 -32.33 -6.79 -24.95
CA THR A 31 -31.23 -7.76 -25.08
C THR A 31 -29.86 -7.13 -24.80
N ARG A 32 -29.62 -5.92 -25.31
CA ARG A 32 -28.36 -5.19 -25.02
C ARG A 32 -28.23 -4.84 -23.54
N ILE A 33 -29.29 -4.34 -22.93
CA ILE A 33 -29.31 -3.99 -21.50
C ILE A 33 -29.08 -5.24 -20.65
N ALA A 34 -29.75 -6.35 -20.96
CA ALA A 34 -29.56 -7.62 -20.27
C ALA A 34 -28.11 -8.12 -20.36
N GLY A 35 -27.48 -7.98 -21.53
CA GLY A 35 -26.06 -8.28 -21.73
C GLY A 35 -25.17 -7.45 -20.80
N ASN A 36 -25.33 -6.12 -20.82
CA ASN A 36 -24.56 -5.22 -19.97
C ASN A 36 -24.76 -5.51 -18.47
N LEU A 37 -25.99 -5.78 -18.03
CA LEU A 37 -26.27 -6.13 -16.64
C LEU A 37 -25.63 -7.46 -16.24
N GLY A 38 -25.63 -8.44 -17.16
CA GLY A 38 -24.94 -9.71 -16.96
C GLY A 38 -23.44 -9.52 -16.76
N GLU A 39 -22.79 -8.73 -17.62
CA GLU A 39 -21.36 -8.40 -17.52
C GLU A 39 -21.04 -7.63 -16.23
N CYS A 40 -21.83 -6.61 -15.90
CA CYS A 40 -21.67 -5.86 -14.64
C CYS A 40 -21.79 -6.78 -13.42
N GLY A 41 -22.75 -7.70 -13.41
CA GLY A 41 -22.92 -8.66 -12.32
C GLY A 41 -21.71 -9.57 -12.15
N GLU A 42 -21.15 -10.08 -13.24
CA GLU A 42 -19.94 -10.90 -13.23
C GLU A 42 -18.71 -10.10 -12.76
N ILE A 43 -18.55 -8.86 -13.21
CA ILE A 43 -17.48 -7.97 -12.76
C ILE A 43 -17.59 -7.72 -11.26
N VAL A 44 -18.77 -7.34 -10.76
CA VAL A 44 -18.99 -7.09 -9.33
C VAL A 44 -18.69 -8.34 -8.51
N ARG A 45 -19.13 -9.52 -8.97
CA ARG A 45 -18.84 -10.79 -8.30
C ARG A 45 -17.33 -11.05 -8.20
N ARG A 46 -16.57 -10.79 -9.27
CA ARG A 46 -15.10 -10.90 -9.26
C ARG A 46 -14.44 -9.90 -8.33
N ILE A 47 -14.92 -8.66 -8.30
CA ILE A 47 -14.42 -7.63 -7.37
C ILE A 47 -14.60 -8.10 -5.93
N VAL A 48 -15.77 -8.62 -5.58
CA VAL A 48 -16.04 -9.16 -4.23
C VAL A 48 -15.13 -10.34 -3.91
N ALA A 49 -15.01 -11.30 -4.82
CA ALA A 49 -14.12 -12.45 -4.63
C ALA A 49 -12.64 -12.05 -4.45
N ASN A 50 -12.19 -11.03 -5.18
CA ASN A 50 -10.83 -10.49 -5.03
C ASN A 50 -10.65 -9.69 -3.74
N ALA A 51 -11.70 -9.01 -3.25
CA ALA A 51 -11.66 -8.22 -2.02
C ALA A 51 -11.74 -9.08 -0.75
N GLU A 52 -12.39 -10.24 -0.81
CA GLU A 52 -12.57 -11.16 0.32
C GLU A 52 -11.25 -11.54 1.03
N PRO A 53 -10.16 -11.94 0.34
CA PRO A 53 -8.88 -12.19 1.01
C PRO A 53 -8.16 -10.93 1.48
N ILE A 54 -8.47 -9.74 0.95
CA ILE A 54 -7.80 -8.48 1.28
C ILE A 54 -8.36 -7.86 2.58
N LEU A 55 -9.65 -8.04 2.85
CA LEU A 55 -10.34 -7.43 3.99
C LEU A 55 -9.70 -7.75 5.35
N PRO A 56 -9.34 -9.00 5.69
CA PRO A 56 -8.70 -9.32 6.96
C PRO A 56 -7.33 -8.64 7.12
N GLU A 57 -6.54 -8.60 6.05
CA GLU A 57 -5.21 -7.97 6.04
C GLU A 57 -5.29 -6.46 6.27
N LEU A 58 -6.25 -5.78 5.64
CA LEU A 58 -6.49 -4.35 5.89
C LEU A 58 -6.86 -4.07 7.36
N GLN A 59 -7.64 -4.95 8.00
CA GLN A 59 -7.95 -4.81 9.42
C GLN A 59 -6.72 -4.99 10.30
N HIS A 60 -5.85 -5.95 9.97
CA HIS A 60 -4.60 -6.17 10.68
C HIS A 60 -3.66 -4.97 10.53
N ILE A 61 -3.47 -4.49 9.30
CA ILE A 61 -2.64 -3.31 8.99
C ILE A 61 -3.18 -2.07 9.71
N ASN A 62 -4.49 -1.81 9.68
CA ASN A 62 -5.06 -0.65 10.37
C ASN A 62 -4.90 -0.74 11.89
N ARG A 63 -5.02 -1.95 12.47
CA ARG A 63 -4.80 -2.15 13.91
C ARG A 63 -3.34 -1.87 14.27
N THR A 64 -2.40 -2.46 13.56
CA THR A 64 -0.96 -2.27 13.80
C THR A 64 -0.55 -0.82 13.53
N GLY A 65 -1.03 -0.23 12.43
CA GLY A 65 -0.81 1.17 12.09
C GLY A 65 -1.37 2.12 13.14
N GLY A 66 -2.54 1.84 13.71
CA GLY A 66 -3.10 2.59 14.84
C GLY A 66 -2.23 2.53 16.10
N VAL A 67 -1.66 1.36 16.40
CA VAL A 67 -0.70 1.19 17.51
C VAL A 67 0.57 2.00 17.26
N VAL A 68 1.14 1.90 16.05
CA VAL A 68 2.35 2.65 15.66
C VAL A 68 2.09 4.16 15.71
N ALA A 69 0.97 4.61 15.15
CA ALA A 69 0.56 6.02 15.17
C ALA A 69 0.33 6.54 16.59
N GLY A 70 -0.21 5.72 17.50
CA GLY A 70 -0.34 6.07 18.92
C GLY A 70 0.99 6.13 19.67
N ALA A 71 1.99 5.34 19.27
CA ALA A 71 3.32 5.35 19.86
C ALA A 71 4.22 6.48 19.33
N LEU A 72 4.00 6.94 18.10
CA LEU A 72 4.82 7.98 17.45
C LEU A 72 4.98 9.27 18.29
N PRO A 73 3.93 9.85 18.91
CA PRO A 73 4.08 11.02 19.77
C PRO A 73 5.02 10.80 20.97
N LEU A 74 4.99 9.61 21.57
CA LEU A 74 5.86 9.26 22.70
C LEU A 74 7.32 9.12 22.24
N LEU A 75 7.54 8.50 21.08
CA LEU A 75 8.87 8.38 20.48
C LEU A 75 9.42 9.75 20.09
N TYR A 76 8.58 10.62 19.53
CA TYR A 76 8.95 11.97 19.16
C TYR A 76 9.26 12.82 20.40
N GLY A 77 8.39 12.81 21.42
CA GLY A 77 8.62 13.52 22.69
C GLY A 77 9.84 13.00 23.46
N MET A 78 10.12 11.69 23.42
CA MET A 78 11.35 11.12 23.96
C MET A 78 12.57 11.64 23.18
N ALA A 79 12.52 11.62 21.84
CA ALA A 79 13.62 12.12 21.01
C ALA A 79 13.87 13.61 21.25
N GLU A 80 12.82 14.42 21.36
CA GLU A 80 12.91 15.83 21.73
C GLU A 80 13.51 16.02 23.13
N GLY A 81 13.10 15.20 24.10
CA GLY A 81 13.66 15.22 25.46
C GLY A 81 15.14 14.84 25.52
N ILE A 82 15.56 13.86 24.71
CA ILE A 82 16.97 13.50 24.58
C ILE A 82 17.74 14.64 23.93
N VAL A 83 17.24 15.26 22.85
CA VAL A 83 17.91 16.39 22.20
C VAL A 83 18.00 17.61 23.11
N ALA A 84 16.93 17.90 23.88
CA ALA A 84 16.91 19.01 24.83
C ALA A 84 17.80 18.77 26.05
N GLY A 85 17.87 17.52 26.54
CA GLY A 85 18.69 17.14 27.70
C GLY A 85 20.15 16.83 27.34
N ALA A 86 20.42 16.46 26.09
CA ALA A 86 21.75 16.41 25.54
C ALA A 86 22.18 17.84 25.23
N THR A 87 22.61 18.57 26.27
CA THR A 87 23.56 19.65 26.09
C THR A 87 24.82 19.01 25.50
N TYR A 88 24.89 18.93 24.17
CA TYR A 88 26.14 18.64 23.50
C TYR A 88 27.05 19.81 23.81
N GLU A 89 27.92 19.62 24.79
CA GLU A 89 29.07 20.49 25.00
C GLU A 89 30.19 19.89 24.16
N PRO A 90 30.52 20.48 23.00
CA PRO A 90 31.62 19.99 22.20
C PRO A 90 32.85 20.01 23.09
N ALA A 91 33.55 18.88 23.17
CA ALA A 91 34.87 18.88 23.78
C ALA A 91 35.69 19.99 23.08
N PRO A 92 36.46 20.81 23.83
CA PRO A 92 37.32 21.83 23.24
C PRO A 92 38.08 21.25 22.06
N ALA A 93 38.22 22.00 20.96
CA ALA A 93 38.90 21.51 19.76
C ALA A 93 40.34 21.00 20.06
N ASP A 94 40.90 21.45 21.19
CA ASP A 94 42.23 21.13 21.68
C ASP A 94 42.25 19.95 22.69
N ALA A 95 41.09 19.37 23.00
CA ALA A 95 40.96 18.21 23.87
C ALA A 95 41.41 16.95 23.13
N ALA A 96 42.72 16.74 23.06
CA ALA A 96 43.29 15.48 22.61
C ALA A 96 42.73 14.34 23.50
N ARG A 97 41.93 13.45 22.90
CA ARG A 97 41.46 12.24 23.59
C ARG A 97 42.72 11.45 24.02
N PRO A 98 42.93 11.20 25.32
CA PRO A 98 44.10 10.45 25.74
C PRO A 98 44.06 9.06 25.09
N PRO A 99 45.21 8.51 24.66
CA PRO A 99 45.28 7.17 24.12
C PRO A 99 44.59 6.19 25.08
N ALA A 100 43.77 5.29 24.53
CA ALA A 100 43.09 4.27 25.33
C ALA A 100 44.14 3.40 26.06
N VAL A 101 44.24 3.56 27.37
CA VAL A 101 45.11 2.74 28.22
C VAL A 101 44.38 1.44 28.59
N PRO A 102 45.03 0.28 28.45
CA PRO A 102 44.41 -0.98 28.88
C PRO A 102 44.20 -0.98 30.40
N ALA A 103 43.14 -1.64 30.87
CA ALA A 103 42.80 -1.72 32.30
C ALA A 103 43.91 -2.36 33.17
N SER A 104 44.82 -3.11 32.55
CA SER A 104 46.03 -3.66 33.18
C SER A 104 47.17 -2.65 33.34
N GLY A 105 46.95 -1.38 33.00
CA GLY A 105 47.96 -0.32 33.06
C GLY A 105 48.97 -0.44 31.91
N ARG A 106 50.23 -0.81 32.22
CA ARG A 106 51.28 -1.02 31.21
C ARG A 106 51.28 -2.47 30.76
N ARG A 107 51.02 -2.72 29.48
CA ARG A 107 51.29 -4.02 28.85
C ARG A 107 52.81 -4.23 28.83
N ARG A 108 53.37 -4.94 29.83
CA ARG A 108 54.73 -5.49 29.74
C ARG A 108 54.73 -6.51 28.61
N SER A 109 55.09 -6.06 27.41
CA SER A 109 55.27 -6.91 26.24
C SER A 109 56.55 -7.73 26.44
N ARG A 110 56.42 -9.04 26.64
CA ARG A 110 57.56 -9.99 26.61
C ARG A 110 57.97 -10.39 25.18
N LEU A 111 57.52 -9.64 24.17
CA LEU A 111 57.82 -9.93 22.78
C LEU A 111 59.34 -9.89 22.51
N HIS A 112 60.06 -9.03 23.23
CA HIS A 112 61.53 -8.94 23.17
C HIS A 112 62.22 -10.18 23.78
N ASP A 113 61.67 -10.77 24.83
CA ASP A 113 62.20 -11.99 25.45
C ASP A 113 62.07 -13.21 24.52
N SER A 114 61.03 -13.24 23.66
CA SER A 114 60.81 -14.34 22.71
C SER A 114 61.67 -14.28 21.45
N VAL A 115 62.27 -13.12 21.12
CA VAL A 115 63.09 -12.93 19.91
C VAL A 115 64.58 -12.77 20.21
N GLY A 116 65.00 -12.91 21.47
CA GLY A 116 66.42 -12.83 21.86
C GLY A 116 67.06 -11.46 21.62
N TYR A 117 66.26 -10.38 21.63
CA TYR A 117 66.76 -9.03 21.40
C TYR A 117 67.28 -8.42 22.71
N GLU A 118 68.59 -8.20 22.79
CA GLU A 118 69.24 -7.50 23.89
C GLU A 118 69.48 -6.03 23.47
N PRO A 119 68.80 -5.04 24.09
CA PRO A 119 69.01 -3.64 23.75
C PRO A 119 70.41 -3.21 24.21
N VAL A 120 71.28 -2.84 23.26
CA VAL A 120 72.61 -2.31 23.55
C VAL A 120 72.49 -0.86 24.03
N GLY A 121 72.41 -0.68 25.35
CA GLY A 121 72.84 0.51 26.09
C GLY A 121 71.90 1.72 26.14
N GLY A 122 71.85 2.35 27.32
CA GLY A 122 71.42 3.74 27.55
C GLY A 122 70.14 3.93 28.33
#